data_AF-A0A9D8QAN8-F1
#
_entry.id   AF-A0A9D8QAN8-F1
#
_cell.length_a   1.000
_cell.length_b   1.000
_cell.length_c   1.000
_cell.angle_alpha   90.00
_cell.angle_beta   90.00
_cell.angle_gamma   90.00
#
_symmetry.space_group_name_H-M   'P 1'
#
loop_
_entity.id
_entity.type
_entity.pdbx_description
1 polymer ?
#
loop_
_entity_poly.entity_id
_entity_poly.type
_entity_poly.pdbx_seq_one_letter_code
_entity_poly.pdbx_strand_id
1 'polypeptide(L)'
;MDWGIDPARVAEIGTIASSRRFSARDTEKFVLAITGGGSENADLPLWDMLQVLFALGALTAGPRMPARDAAIGCLLDEAGILLRPLRQEKSVGVELAGAAIEASATEVVLSYGAGKTRSFSWSRIRRALGLADFLFAAEADERSEGGLAALRNALDAIFALPAFDEDGLKRAVQEPARFMRAWRRRHLPLLAFADLIRQREAFLNASGRRERQREFDPDDLVSLWSFALLHGETWSFARFAERFSALMREERSSVGRRDFMAPASMDALMARQPSENPEEALIAWLDQQALIGELEPEDLDEEADDEPEEEDEDGGVRERVYAALMRLPADPKFLNKEERESIGRAIALLPIAHEQPLTLARSRAVAPWENRLVEASRRVAGSNRGQVDQSPEPFDYPGIAGALAALGKRFDELLLIGVALDALEGPAGASVRAEGQKVLRRWRHDRASFRIDDAKLALTFARHGGALRTVAGALQRIIRQQRRFGETVDLAAQAALDEARFTEVFSQRYQGRLKRP
;
A
#
# COMPACT_ATOMS: atom_id res chain seq x y z
N MET A 1 10.58 8.83 14.64
CA MET A 1 10.45 7.80 13.59
C MET A 1 10.25 8.52 12.27
N ASP A 2 11.12 8.31 11.27
CA ASP A 2 10.94 8.84 9.91
C ASP A 2 9.88 8.01 9.21
N TRP A 3 8.66 8.54 9.15
CA TRP A 3 7.52 7.89 8.49
C TRP A 3 7.63 7.90 6.95
N GLY A 4 8.78 8.28 6.40
CA GLY A 4 8.97 8.46 4.96
C GLY A 4 8.01 9.51 4.40
N ILE A 5 7.82 10.61 5.12
CA ILE A 5 6.94 11.73 4.73
C ILE A 5 7.81 12.84 4.16
N ASP A 6 7.46 13.29 2.97
CA ASP A 6 8.18 14.35 2.26
C ASP A 6 8.16 15.63 3.13
N PRO A 7 9.31 16.16 3.55
CA PRO A 7 9.38 17.36 4.39
C PRO A 7 8.64 18.56 3.81
N ALA A 8 8.58 18.69 2.48
CA ALA A 8 7.80 19.74 1.83
C ALA A 8 6.29 19.55 2.05
N ARG A 9 5.80 18.30 2.08
CA ARG A 9 4.40 17.99 2.40
C ARG A 9 4.11 18.19 3.89
N VAL A 10 5.08 17.94 4.76
CA VAL A 10 4.96 18.26 6.19
C VAL A 10 4.83 19.77 6.39
N ALA A 11 5.63 20.56 5.68
CA ALA A 11 5.54 22.02 5.71
C ALA A 11 4.18 22.53 5.20
N GLU A 12 3.70 22.00 4.08
CA GLU A 12 2.36 22.33 3.54
C GLU A 12 1.24 22.04 4.54
N ILE A 13 1.24 20.85 5.15
CA ILE A 13 0.28 20.48 6.20
C ILE A 13 0.37 21.44 7.39
N GLY A 14 1.59 21.81 7.79
CA GLY A 14 1.85 22.79 8.83
C GLY A 14 1.27 24.17 8.51
N THR A 15 1.49 24.68 7.29
CA THR A 15 0.94 25.96 6.83
C THR A 15 -0.59 25.97 6.85
N ILE A 16 -1.24 24.88 6.44
CA ILE A 16 -2.70 24.76 6.50
C ILE A 16 -3.20 24.72 7.94
N ALA A 17 -2.54 23.95 8.82
CA ALA A 17 -2.90 23.89 10.23
C ALA A 17 -2.75 25.27 10.93
N SER A 18 -1.68 26.00 10.62
CA SER A 18 -1.42 27.34 11.14
C SER A 18 -2.42 28.38 10.62
N SER A 19 -2.69 28.43 9.31
CA SER A 19 -3.66 29.38 8.73
C SER A 19 -5.06 29.20 9.29
N ARG A 20 -5.47 27.94 9.54
CA ARG A 20 -6.76 27.61 10.17
C ARG A 20 -6.77 27.62 11.70
N ARG A 21 -5.64 27.97 12.33
CA ARG A 21 -5.47 28.07 13.79
C ARG A 21 -5.90 26.79 14.51
N PHE A 22 -5.36 25.66 14.07
CA PHE A 22 -5.62 24.37 14.71
C PHE A 22 -4.98 24.29 16.10
N SER A 23 -5.71 23.72 17.06
CA SER A 23 -5.12 23.25 18.31
C SER A 23 -4.26 22.00 18.04
N ALA A 24 -3.39 21.61 18.98
CA ALA A 24 -2.60 20.38 18.85
C ALA A 24 -3.46 19.14 18.55
N ARG A 25 -4.61 19.02 19.23
CA ARG A 25 -5.58 17.94 19.00
C ARG A 25 -6.26 18.02 17.64
N ASP A 26 -6.45 19.23 17.10
CA ASP A 26 -7.04 19.42 15.78
C ASP A 26 -6.04 19.09 14.67
N THR A 27 -4.76 19.46 14.86
CA THR A 27 -3.64 19.11 13.99
C THR A 27 -3.46 17.60 13.94
N GLU A 28 -3.48 16.90 15.08
CA GLU A 28 -3.40 15.44 15.13
C GLU A 28 -4.52 14.80 14.27
N LYS A 29 -5.77 15.20 14.49
CA LYS A 29 -6.91 14.68 13.74
C LYS A 29 -6.86 15.02 12.25
N PHE A 30 -6.31 16.18 11.91
CA PHE A 30 -6.12 16.61 10.52
C PHE A 30 -5.05 15.77 9.81
N VAL A 31 -3.91 15.55 10.46
CA VAL A 31 -2.86 14.63 9.99
C VAL A 31 -3.41 13.23 9.82
N LEU A 32 -4.21 12.73 10.76
CA LEU A 32 -4.89 11.43 10.65
C LEU A 32 -5.86 11.38 9.46
N ALA A 33 -6.54 12.49 9.14
CA ALA A 33 -7.40 12.55 7.95
C ALA A 33 -6.61 12.50 6.63
N ILE A 34 -5.47 13.20 6.55
CA ILE A 34 -4.60 13.20 5.36
C ILE A 34 -3.93 11.85 5.18
N THR A 35 -3.38 11.30 6.27
CA THR A 35 -2.71 10.00 6.28
C THR A 35 -3.70 8.85 6.25
N GLY A 36 -4.98 9.03 6.57
CA GLY A 36 -5.90 7.91 6.75
C GLY A 36 -5.57 7.01 7.96
N GLY A 37 -4.68 7.46 8.85
CA GLY A 37 -4.35 6.77 10.10
C GLY A 37 -5.53 6.81 11.07
N GLY A 38 -5.75 5.70 11.80
CA GLY A 38 -6.67 5.68 12.95
C GLY A 38 -8.16 5.49 12.67
N SER A 39 -8.59 5.13 11.46
CA SER A 39 -9.99 4.74 11.23
C SER A 39 -10.14 3.51 10.33
N GLU A 40 -11.15 2.68 10.59
CA GLU A 40 -11.55 1.56 9.71
C GLU A 40 -12.01 2.06 8.33
N ASN A 41 -12.38 3.33 8.20
CA ASN A 41 -12.82 3.96 6.96
C ASN A 41 -12.07 5.28 6.71
N ALA A 42 -10.90 5.19 6.08
CA ALA A 42 -10.01 6.32 5.77
C ALA A 42 -10.64 7.43 4.89
N ASP A 43 -11.85 7.19 4.36
CA ASP A 43 -12.58 8.17 3.56
C ASP A 43 -13.58 8.98 4.41
N LEU A 44 -13.93 8.55 5.64
CA LEU A 44 -14.91 9.25 6.50
C LEU A 44 -14.63 10.76 6.66
N PRO A 45 -13.37 11.24 6.80
CA PRO A 45 -13.10 12.67 6.83
C PRO A 45 -13.50 13.42 5.55
N LEU A 46 -13.46 12.76 4.38
CA LEU A 46 -13.91 13.34 3.11
C LEU A 46 -15.44 13.45 3.06
N TRP A 47 -16.16 12.52 3.67
CA TRP A 47 -17.61 12.62 3.84
C TRP A 47 -17.99 13.82 4.69
N ASP A 48 -17.33 13.96 5.86
CA ASP A 48 -17.52 15.10 6.75
C ASP A 48 -17.21 16.42 6.05
N MET A 49 -16.10 16.48 5.29
CA MET A 49 -15.70 17.66 4.54
C MET A 49 -16.80 18.10 3.57
N LEU A 50 -17.32 17.17 2.77
CA LEU A 50 -18.35 17.46 1.79
C LEU A 50 -19.69 17.85 2.43
N GLN A 51 -20.06 17.22 3.55
CA GLN A 51 -21.25 17.60 4.33
C GLN A 51 -21.11 19.01 4.92
N VAL A 52 -19.93 19.35 5.45
CA VAL A 52 -19.63 20.68 5.97
C VAL A 52 -19.66 21.72 4.85
N LEU A 53 -19.01 21.47 3.70
CA LEU A 53 -19.03 22.41 2.58
C LEU A 53 -20.44 22.62 2.02
N PHE A 54 -21.26 21.56 1.94
CA PHE A 54 -22.66 21.68 1.57
C PHE A 54 -23.44 22.56 2.55
N ALA A 55 -23.33 22.27 3.86
CA ALA A 55 -24.02 23.02 4.91
C ALA A 55 -23.60 24.50 4.94
N LEU A 56 -22.30 24.78 4.87
CA LEU A 56 -21.78 26.14 4.83
C LEU A 56 -22.23 26.87 3.57
N GLY A 57 -22.16 26.24 2.40
CA GLY A 57 -22.63 26.82 1.16
C GLY A 57 -24.11 27.16 1.17
N ALA A 58 -24.94 26.29 1.76
CA ALA A 58 -26.37 26.56 1.92
C ALA A 58 -26.63 27.76 2.85
N LEU A 59 -25.92 27.82 3.99
CA LEU A 59 -26.09 28.87 5.00
C LEU A 59 -25.57 30.24 4.57
N THR A 60 -24.55 30.29 3.70
CA THR A 60 -23.93 31.54 3.24
C THR A 60 -24.32 31.94 1.83
N ALA A 61 -25.14 31.14 1.15
CA ALA A 61 -25.71 31.49 -0.15
C ALA A 61 -26.48 32.80 -0.10
N GLY A 62 -26.40 33.57 -1.18
CA GLY A 62 -27.12 34.82 -1.33
C GLY A 62 -27.70 34.99 -2.73
N PRO A 63 -28.50 36.05 -2.96
CA PRO A 63 -29.17 36.28 -4.25
C PRO A 63 -28.24 36.36 -5.46
N ARG A 64 -26.95 36.63 -5.25
CA ARG A 64 -25.91 36.75 -6.28
C ARG A 64 -24.77 35.74 -6.14
N MET A 65 -24.86 34.84 -5.17
CA MET A 65 -23.82 33.85 -4.88
C MET A 65 -24.49 32.50 -4.64
N PRO A 66 -24.51 31.59 -5.63
CA PRO A 66 -25.14 30.29 -5.47
C PRO A 66 -24.41 29.48 -4.39
N ALA A 67 -25.13 28.54 -3.77
CA ALA A 67 -24.64 27.80 -2.60
C ALA A 67 -23.29 27.09 -2.83
N ARG A 68 -23.05 26.58 -4.05
CA ARG A 68 -21.76 26.01 -4.45
C ARG A 68 -20.62 27.01 -4.34
N ASP A 69 -20.80 28.20 -4.92
CA ASP A 69 -19.77 29.23 -4.93
C ASP A 69 -19.60 29.85 -3.54
N ALA A 70 -20.67 29.90 -2.75
CA ALA A 70 -20.63 30.27 -1.34
C ALA A 70 -19.83 29.27 -0.50
N ALA A 71 -19.91 27.96 -0.80
CA ALA A 71 -19.07 26.95 -0.16
C ALA A 71 -17.58 27.16 -0.46
N ILE A 72 -17.25 27.51 -1.72
CA ILE A 72 -15.87 27.88 -2.11
C ILE A 72 -15.46 29.18 -1.43
N GLY A 73 -16.36 30.16 -1.29
CA GLY A 73 -16.12 31.37 -0.52
C GLY A 73 -15.76 31.08 0.94
N CYS A 74 -16.51 30.20 1.60
CA CYS A 74 -16.24 29.74 2.96
C CYS A 74 -14.91 28.98 3.08
N LEU A 75 -14.53 28.24 2.03
CA LEU A 75 -13.21 27.63 1.94
C LEU A 75 -12.12 28.72 1.93
N LEU A 76 -12.22 29.71 1.07
CA LEU A 76 -11.19 30.76 0.95
C LEU A 76 -11.23 31.82 2.08
N ASP A 77 -12.19 31.73 3.01
CA ASP A 77 -12.37 32.68 4.10
C ASP A 77 -11.44 32.40 5.29
N GLU A 78 -10.17 32.77 5.14
CA GLU A 78 -9.16 32.66 6.20
C GLU A 78 -9.48 33.56 7.41
N ALA A 79 -10.08 34.74 7.15
CA ALA A 79 -10.43 35.71 8.19
C ALA A 79 -11.71 35.34 8.98
N GLY A 80 -12.45 34.33 8.51
CA GLY A 80 -13.70 33.86 9.10
C GLY A 80 -14.85 34.87 8.98
N ILE A 81 -14.81 35.80 8.03
CA ILE A 81 -15.83 36.84 7.83
C ILE A 81 -17.19 36.24 7.47
N LEU A 82 -17.22 35.21 6.62
CA LEU A 82 -18.43 34.51 6.21
C LEU A 82 -18.96 33.57 7.30
N LEU A 83 -18.06 33.03 8.13
CA LEU A 83 -18.42 32.07 9.18
C LEU A 83 -18.82 32.72 10.51
N ARG A 84 -18.35 33.95 10.80
CA ARG A 84 -18.68 34.68 12.04
C ARG A 84 -20.19 34.87 12.25
N PRO A 85 -21.00 35.28 11.24
CA PRO A 85 -22.43 35.46 11.42
C PRO A 85 -23.18 34.17 11.76
N LEU A 86 -22.61 33.00 11.47
CA LEU A 86 -23.21 31.70 11.76
C LEU A 86 -22.99 31.25 13.22
N ARG A 87 -22.07 31.91 13.95
CA ARG A 87 -21.71 31.61 15.34
C ARG A 87 -22.49 32.47 16.33
N GLN A 88 -23.81 32.43 16.25
CA GLN A 88 -24.69 33.26 17.09
C GLN A 88 -25.47 32.42 18.10
N GLU A 89 -25.85 33.04 19.23
CA GLU A 89 -26.72 32.40 20.24
C GLU A 89 -28.08 32.00 19.66
N LYS A 90 -28.62 32.83 18.75
CA LYS A 90 -29.80 32.50 17.97
C LYS A 90 -29.40 31.67 16.76
N SER A 91 -30.01 30.51 16.59
CA SER A 91 -29.74 29.65 15.44
C SER A 91 -30.20 30.28 14.13
N VAL A 92 -29.44 30.01 13.08
CA VAL A 92 -29.76 30.39 11.69
C VAL A 92 -30.01 29.10 10.92
N GLY A 93 -31.16 29.01 10.25
CA GLY A 93 -31.58 27.81 9.54
C GLY A 93 -31.89 28.06 8.07
N VAL A 94 -31.62 27.07 7.22
CA VAL A 94 -31.97 27.07 5.79
C VAL A 94 -32.31 25.65 5.35
N GLU A 95 -33.12 25.53 4.30
CA GLU A 95 -33.35 24.26 3.61
C GLU A 95 -32.76 24.28 2.20
N LEU A 96 -32.05 23.21 1.83
CA LEU A 96 -31.50 23.02 0.50
C LEU A 96 -31.56 21.54 0.12
N ALA A 97 -32.07 21.24 -1.08
CA ALA A 97 -32.19 19.88 -1.61
C ALA A 97 -32.81 18.88 -0.60
N GLY A 98 -33.88 19.27 0.08
CA GLY A 98 -34.57 18.43 1.07
C GLY A 98 -33.77 18.15 2.36
N ALA A 99 -32.64 18.83 2.57
CA ALA A 99 -31.92 18.85 3.84
C ALA A 99 -32.21 20.14 4.60
N ALA A 100 -32.43 20.03 5.90
CA ALA A 100 -32.50 21.15 6.82
C ALA A 100 -31.12 21.36 7.47
N ILE A 101 -30.62 22.59 7.42
CA ILE A 101 -29.31 22.97 7.94
C ILE A 101 -29.50 24.07 8.97
N GLU A 102 -28.97 23.88 10.17
CA GLU A 102 -29.01 24.87 11.24
C GLU A 102 -27.61 25.14 11.78
N ALA A 103 -27.25 26.41 11.95
CA ALA A 103 -26.03 26.83 12.60
C ALA A 103 -26.33 27.54 13.91
N SER A 104 -25.50 27.29 14.92
CA SER A 104 -25.54 27.92 16.23
C SER A 104 -24.13 28.33 16.70
N ALA A 105 -24.06 28.93 17.88
CA ALA A 105 -22.80 29.27 18.53
C ALA A 105 -21.84 28.09 18.69
N THR A 106 -22.35 26.85 18.80
CA THR A 106 -21.53 25.66 19.13
C THR A 106 -21.33 24.71 17.96
N GLU A 107 -22.30 24.62 17.04
CA GLU A 107 -22.30 23.59 16.01
C GLU A 107 -23.11 23.97 14.76
N VAL A 108 -22.91 23.19 13.70
CA VAL A 108 -23.80 23.12 12.54
C VAL A 108 -24.44 21.74 12.49
N VAL A 109 -25.76 21.70 12.40
CA VAL A 109 -26.58 20.50 12.33
C VAL A 109 -27.12 20.35 10.91
N LEU A 110 -26.91 19.20 10.31
CA LEU A 110 -27.39 18.82 8.99
C LEU A 110 -28.35 17.63 9.14
N SER A 111 -29.62 17.84 8.82
CA SER A 111 -30.67 16.83 8.87
C SER A 111 -31.19 16.52 7.47
N TYR A 112 -31.18 15.26 7.07
CA TYR A 112 -31.48 14.85 5.69
C TYR A 112 -31.98 13.39 5.61
N GLY A 113 -32.62 13.05 4.48
CA GLY A 113 -33.15 11.71 4.23
C GLY A 113 -34.19 11.26 5.27
N ALA A 114 -34.24 9.95 5.55
CA ALA A 114 -35.18 9.33 6.50
C ALA A 114 -34.87 9.64 7.98
N GLY A 115 -34.76 10.93 8.34
CA GLY A 115 -34.51 11.39 9.71
C GLY A 115 -33.06 11.24 10.19
N LYS A 116 -32.08 11.26 9.27
CA LYS A 116 -30.66 11.23 9.65
C LYS A 116 -30.20 12.63 10.03
N THR A 117 -29.50 12.75 11.15
CA THR A 117 -28.94 14.02 11.63
C THR A 117 -27.45 13.87 11.90
N ARG A 118 -26.66 14.83 11.42
CA ARG A 118 -25.22 14.96 11.67
C ARG A 118 -24.93 16.32 12.29
N SER A 119 -24.18 16.34 13.38
CA SER A 119 -23.67 17.58 13.99
C SER A 119 -22.15 17.72 13.77
N PHE A 120 -21.74 18.95 13.47
CA PHE A 120 -20.36 19.36 13.31
C PHE A 120 -20.06 20.53 14.25
N SER A 121 -19.22 20.30 15.26
CA SER A 121 -18.67 21.40 16.06
C SER A 121 -17.80 22.32 15.19
N TRP A 122 -17.64 23.57 15.61
CA TRP A 122 -16.77 24.52 14.90
C TRP A 122 -15.31 24.10 14.76
N SER A 123 -14.82 23.24 15.65
CA SER A 123 -13.51 22.58 15.53
C SER A 123 -13.52 21.53 14.40
N ARG A 124 -14.58 20.73 14.27
CA ARG A 124 -14.73 19.76 13.16
C ARG A 124 -14.90 20.46 11.81
N ILE A 125 -15.65 21.56 11.77
CA ILE A 125 -15.80 22.41 10.58
C ILE A 125 -14.44 22.95 10.13
N ARG A 126 -13.65 23.49 11.06
CA ARG A 126 -12.28 23.95 10.75
C ARG A 126 -11.40 22.84 10.17
N ARG A 127 -11.45 21.62 10.72
CA ARG A 127 -10.70 20.48 10.16
C ARG A 127 -11.20 20.06 8.78
N ALA A 128 -12.51 20.08 8.55
CA ALA A 128 -13.10 19.83 7.23
C ALA A 128 -12.64 20.87 6.20
N LEU A 129 -12.63 22.16 6.56
CA LEU A 129 -12.11 23.23 5.71
C LEU A 129 -10.62 23.07 5.44
N GLY A 130 -9.81 22.73 6.44
CA GLY A 130 -8.39 22.44 6.24
C GLY A 130 -8.15 21.24 5.31
N LEU A 131 -9.00 20.21 5.34
CA LEU A 131 -8.91 19.09 4.39
C LEU A 131 -9.25 19.52 2.97
N ALA A 132 -10.19 20.44 2.81
CA ALA A 132 -10.49 21.02 1.52
C ALA A 132 -9.38 21.96 1.02
N ASP A 133 -8.71 22.72 1.90
CA ASP A 133 -7.52 23.51 1.55
C ASP A 133 -6.38 22.61 1.10
N PHE A 134 -6.20 21.47 1.79
CA PHE A 134 -5.22 20.48 1.39
C PHE A 134 -5.52 19.92 0.00
N LEU A 135 -6.76 19.53 -0.30
CA LEU A 135 -7.13 19.11 -1.66
C LEU A 135 -6.95 20.24 -2.68
N PHE A 136 -7.22 21.48 -2.30
CA PHE A 136 -7.03 22.65 -3.16
C PHE A 136 -5.56 22.86 -3.52
N ALA A 137 -4.65 22.71 -2.55
CA ALA A 137 -3.21 22.91 -2.70
C ALA A 137 -2.46 21.68 -3.27
N ALA A 138 -2.99 20.47 -3.05
CA ALA A 138 -2.32 19.24 -3.43
C ALA A 138 -2.24 19.09 -4.96
N GLU A 139 -1.00 19.15 -5.47
CA GLU A 139 -0.69 19.02 -6.89
C GLU A 139 -1.00 17.61 -7.44
N ALA A 140 -1.31 17.57 -8.74
CA ALA A 140 -1.53 16.34 -9.50
C ALA A 140 -0.24 15.86 -10.18
N ASP A 141 -0.16 14.57 -10.45
CA ASP A 141 0.78 14.01 -11.42
C ASP A 141 0.30 14.22 -12.87
N GLU A 142 1.18 14.08 -13.86
CA GLU A 142 0.88 14.18 -15.31
C GLU A 142 -0.25 13.23 -15.77
N ARG A 143 -0.54 12.18 -14.99
CA ARG A 143 -1.53 11.12 -15.28
C ARG A 143 -2.83 11.21 -14.48
N SER A 144 -2.98 12.18 -13.58
CA SER A 144 -4.16 12.31 -12.70
C SER A 144 -4.69 13.74 -12.69
N GLU A 145 -6.01 13.91 -12.60
CA GLU A 145 -6.58 15.22 -12.28
C GLU A 145 -6.20 15.64 -10.85
N GLY A 146 -5.86 16.91 -10.64
CA GLY A 146 -5.39 17.43 -9.35
C GLY A 146 -6.45 17.48 -8.26
N GLY A 147 -6.02 17.69 -7.02
CA GLY A 147 -6.92 17.72 -5.88
C GLY A 147 -8.00 18.81 -6.02
N LEU A 148 -7.67 19.95 -6.64
CA LEU A 148 -8.61 21.01 -6.98
C LEU A 148 -9.72 20.53 -7.93
N ALA A 149 -9.37 19.75 -8.96
CA ALA A 149 -10.35 19.21 -9.89
C ALA A 149 -11.26 18.19 -9.20
N ALA A 150 -10.68 17.30 -8.38
CA ALA A 150 -11.44 16.35 -7.57
C ALA A 150 -12.41 17.06 -6.60
N LEU A 151 -11.98 18.14 -5.95
CA LEU A 151 -12.82 18.94 -5.05
C LEU A 151 -13.94 19.65 -5.81
N ARG A 152 -13.64 20.30 -6.94
CA ARG A 152 -14.63 20.97 -7.79
C ARG A 152 -15.71 20.01 -8.29
N ASN A 153 -15.29 18.87 -8.85
CA ASN A 153 -16.20 17.83 -9.34
C ASN A 153 -17.09 17.28 -8.21
N ALA A 154 -16.53 17.11 -7.01
CA ALA A 154 -17.31 16.67 -5.86
C ALA A 154 -18.36 17.71 -5.40
N LEU A 155 -18.00 19.00 -5.40
CA LEU A 155 -18.93 20.09 -5.11
C LEU A 155 -20.02 20.21 -6.17
N ASP A 156 -19.65 20.14 -7.45
CA ASP A 156 -20.61 20.10 -8.57
C ASP A 156 -21.61 18.95 -8.40
N ALA A 157 -21.10 17.76 -8.10
CA ALA A 157 -21.93 16.57 -7.91
C ALA A 157 -22.90 16.71 -6.73
N ILE A 158 -22.45 17.30 -5.60
CA ILE A 158 -23.29 17.47 -4.40
C ILE A 158 -24.35 18.54 -4.59
N PHE A 159 -23.99 19.70 -5.12
CA PHE A 159 -24.93 20.81 -5.29
C PHE A 159 -25.89 20.59 -6.48
N ALA A 160 -25.61 19.62 -7.35
CA ALA A 160 -26.54 19.17 -8.40
C ALA A 160 -27.55 18.11 -7.91
N LEU A 161 -27.46 17.64 -6.66
CA LEU A 161 -28.38 16.62 -6.15
C LEU A 161 -29.80 17.19 -6.02
N PRO A 162 -30.84 16.48 -6.52
CA PRO A 162 -32.23 16.89 -6.32
C PRO A 162 -32.67 16.71 -4.86
N ALA A 163 -32.08 15.74 -4.16
CA ALA A 163 -32.22 15.51 -2.73
C ALA A 163 -30.85 15.14 -2.14
N PHE A 164 -30.47 15.74 -1.01
CA PHE A 164 -29.23 15.43 -0.33
C PHE A 164 -29.36 14.09 0.41
N ASP A 165 -28.72 13.04 -0.11
CA ASP A 165 -28.78 11.68 0.42
C ASP A 165 -27.39 11.01 0.46
N GLU A 166 -27.32 9.83 1.10
CA GLU A 166 -26.05 9.10 1.23
C GLU A 166 -25.53 8.54 -0.09
N ASP A 167 -26.40 8.19 -1.03
CA ASP A 167 -25.99 7.63 -2.32
C ASP A 167 -25.39 8.71 -3.24
N GLY A 168 -25.94 9.93 -3.20
CA GLY A 168 -25.39 11.12 -3.82
C GLY A 168 -24.04 11.49 -3.20
N LEU A 169 -23.98 11.55 -1.87
CA LEU A 169 -22.73 11.83 -1.14
C LEU A 169 -21.66 10.77 -1.42
N LYS A 170 -22.03 9.48 -1.44
CA LYS A 170 -21.12 8.37 -1.77
C LYS A 170 -20.51 8.55 -3.15
N ARG A 171 -21.30 8.97 -4.14
CA ARG A 171 -20.82 9.24 -5.50
C ARG A 171 -19.87 10.43 -5.53
N ALA A 172 -20.20 11.53 -4.85
CA ALA A 172 -19.37 12.72 -4.81
C ALA A 172 -18.02 12.53 -4.09
N VAL A 173 -17.96 11.68 -3.06
CA VAL A 173 -16.70 11.36 -2.35
C VAL A 173 -15.71 10.56 -3.21
N GLN A 174 -16.16 9.86 -4.26
CA GLN A 174 -15.31 8.91 -5.00
C GLN A 174 -14.06 9.57 -5.59
N GLU A 175 -14.19 10.74 -6.20
CA GLU A 175 -13.06 11.43 -6.85
C GLU A 175 -12.06 11.96 -5.81
N PRO A 176 -12.45 12.71 -4.76
CA PRO A 176 -11.54 13.06 -3.67
C PRO A 176 -10.88 11.84 -3.02
N ALA A 177 -11.62 10.75 -2.79
CA ALA A 177 -11.07 9.53 -2.19
C ALA A 177 -10.05 8.85 -3.12
N ARG A 178 -10.33 8.81 -4.43
CA ARG A 178 -9.40 8.28 -5.44
C ARG A 178 -8.13 9.12 -5.49
N PHE A 179 -8.25 10.45 -5.51
CA PHE A 179 -7.11 11.35 -5.44
C PHE A 179 -6.28 11.12 -4.17
N MET A 180 -6.90 11.14 -2.99
CA MET A 180 -6.21 10.93 -1.71
C MET A 180 -5.48 9.59 -1.65
N ARG A 181 -6.07 8.51 -2.18
CA ARG A 181 -5.40 7.21 -2.25
C ARG A 181 -4.19 7.23 -3.18
N ALA A 182 -4.27 7.92 -4.31
CA ALA A 182 -3.13 8.08 -5.23
C ALA A 182 -2.03 8.93 -4.59
N TRP A 183 -2.40 10.07 -4.00
CA TRP A 183 -1.48 10.98 -3.31
C TRP A 183 -0.77 10.28 -2.15
N ARG A 184 -1.50 9.57 -1.27
CA ARG A 184 -0.93 8.80 -0.15
C ARG A 184 0.06 7.75 -0.63
N ARG A 185 -0.23 7.01 -1.71
CA ARG A 185 0.71 6.01 -2.25
C ARG A 185 2.02 6.62 -2.73
N ARG A 186 2.00 7.86 -3.18
CA ARG A 186 3.17 8.58 -3.70
C ARG A 186 3.99 9.22 -2.58
N HIS A 187 3.33 9.96 -1.71
CA HIS A 187 3.97 10.81 -0.71
C HIS A 187 4.08 10.17 0.67
N LEU A 188 3.33 9.09 0.92
CA LEU A 188 3.29 8.32 2.16
C LEU A 188 3.40 6.81 1.87
N PRO A 189 4.43 6.32 1.16
CA PRO A 189 4.49 4.92 0.73
C PRO A 189 4.46 3.94 1.91
N LEU A 190 5.04 4.31 3.06
CA LEU A 190 5.07 3.50 4.28
C LEU A 190 3.72 3.42 5.01
N LEU A 191 2.79 4.33 4.74
CA LEU A 191 1.44 4.30 5.32
C LEU A 191 0.69 3.02 4.98
N ALA A 192 0.89 2.49 3.77
CA ALA A 192 0.31 1.22 3.36
C ALA A 192 0.77 0.05 4.26
N PHE A 193 1.79 0.25 5.09
CA PHE A 193 2.37 -0.72 6.01
C PHE A 193 2.30 -0.27 7.48
N ALA A 194 1.57 0.80 7.81
CA ALA A 194 1.53 1.36 9.15
C ALA A 194 1.17 0.34 10.25
N ASP A 195 0.22 -0.57 9.98
CA ASP A 195 -0.13 -1.64 10.92
C ASP A 195 1.03 -2.63 11.13
N LEU A 196 1.71 -3.00 10.05
CA LEU A 196 2.84 -3.92 10.09
C LEU A 196 4.06 -3.29 10.77
N ILE A 197 4.29 -1.98 10.54
CA ILE A 197 5.33 -1.21 11.24
C ILE A 197 5.02 -1.18 12.74
N ARG A 198 3.78 -0.85 13.13
CA ARG A 198 3.35 -0.86 14.54
C ARG A 198 3.53 -2.24 15.20
N GLN A 199 3.16 -3.31 14.49
CA GLN A 199 3.36 -4.68 14.96
C GLN A 199 4.86 -5.01 15.11
N ARG A 200 5.69 -4.61 14.14
CA ARG A 200 7.16 -4.77 14.17
C ARG A 200 7.76 -4.07 15.38
N GLU A 201 7.36 -2.83 15.64
CA GLU A 201 7.85 -2.08 16.79
C GLU A 201 7.40 -2.66 18.13
N ALA A 202 6.14 -3.04 18.24
CA ALA A 202 5.63 -3.71 19.44
C ALA A 202 6.40 -5.01 19.72
N PHE A 203 6.72 -5.78 18.67
CA PHE A 203 7.56 -6.96 18.75
C PHE A 203 9.01 -6.64 19.17
N LEU A 204 9.65 -5.64 18.56
CA LEU A 204 11.01 -5.22 18.92
C LEU A 204 11.10 -4.69 20.36
N ASN A 205 10.05 -3.99 20.82
CA ASN A 205 9.93 -3.52 22.20
C ASN A 205 9.77 -4.70 23.17
N ALA A 206 8.88 -5.65 22.86
CA ALA A 206 8.64 -6.83 23.70
C ALA A 206 9.85 -7.76 23.77
N SER A 207 10.64 -7.84 22.69
CA SER A 207 11.87 -8.65 22.62
C SER A 207 13.12 -7.98 23.20
N GLY A 208 13.02 -6.71 23.63
CA GLY A 208 14.16 -5.95 24.15
C GLY A 208 15.22 -5.58 23.09
N ARG A 209 14.89 -5.67 21.79
CA ARG A 209 15.82 -5.44 20.67
C ARG A 209 15.80 -4.01 20.12
N ARG A 210 15.37 -3.01 20.92
CA ARG A 210 15.21 -1.60 20.48
C ARG A 210 16.42 -1.00 19.74
N GLU A 211 17.64 -1.34 20.18
CA GLU A 211 18.88 -0.78 19.63
C GLU A 211 19.55 -1.66 18.56
N ARG A 212 19.09 -2.91 18.39
CA ARG A 212 19.80 -3.92 17.60
C ARG A 212 18.91 -4.55 16.53
N GLN A 213 19.30 -4.27 15.29
CA GLN A 213 18.94 -4.89 14.01
C GLN A 213 17.76 -4.27 13.22
N ARG A 214 18.16 -3.52 12.18
CA ARG A 214 17.34 -3.25 10.97
C ARG A 214 17.23 -4.49 10.06
N GLU A 215 18.02 -5.54 10.31
CA GLU A 215 18.02 -6.78 9.54
C GLU A 215 17.25 -7.87 10.30
N PHE A 216 16.06 -8.20 9.81
CA PHE A 216 15.29 -9.36 10.27
C PHE A 216 15.83 -10.60 9.58
N ASP A 217 16.27 -11.61 10.33
CA ASP A 217 16.56 -12.92 9.77
C ASP A 217 15.25 -13.72 9.49
N PRO A 218 15.32 -14.88 8.79
CA PRO A 218 14.13 -15.68 8.53
C PRO A 218 13.38 -16.15 9.78
N ASP A 219 14.05 -16.33 10.91
CA ASP A 219 13.44 -16.77 12.17
C ASP A 219 12.75 -15.64 12.91
N ASP A 220 13.31 -14.44 12.86
CA ASP A 220 12.71 -13.20 13.36
C ASP A 220 11.40 -12.91 12.64
N LEU A 221 11.33 -13.15 11.32
CA LEU A 221 10.09 -12.97 10.56
C LEU A 221 8.97 -13.92 11.02
N VAL A 222 9.30 -15.18 11.33
CA VAL A 222 8.34 -16.15 11.87
C VAL A 222 7.90 -15.75 13.28
N SER A 223 8.84 -15.31 14.12
CA SER A 223 8.55 -14.82 15.48
C SER A 223 7.67 -13.57 15.47
N LEU A 224 7.94 -12.63 14.57
CA LEU A 224 7.12 -11.43 14.34
C LEU A 224 5.72 -11.80 13.85
N TRP A 225 5.60 -12.74 12.91
CA TRP A 225 4.29 -13.21 12.45
C TRP A 225 3.50 -13.87 13.58
N SER A 226 4.13 -14.75 14.36
CA SER A 226 3.51 -15.37 15.54
C SER A 226 3.04 -14.31 16.56
N PHE A 227 3.87 -13.30 16.83
CA PHE A 227 3.50 -12.17 17.67
C PHE A 227 2.28 -11.42 17.09
N ALA A 228 2.29 -11.09 15.79
CA ALA A 228 1.18 -10.40 15.14
C ALA A 228 -0.13 -11.21 15.23
N LEU A 229 -0.07 -12.54 15.04
CA LEU A 229 -1.22 -13.43 15.17
C LEU A 229 -1.84 -13.40 16.57
N LEU A 230 -1.00 -13.38 17.62
CA LEU A 230 -1.48 -13.26 19.00
C LEU A 230 -2.17 -11.91 19.28
N HIS A 231 -1.84 -10.88 18.51
CA HIS A 231 -2.40 -9.53 18.61
C HIS A 231 -3.50 -9.25 17.59
N GLY A 232 -4.12 -10.29 17.02
CA GLY A 232 -5.33 -10.19 16.20
C GLY A 232 -5.10 -10.16 14.68
N GLU A 233 -3.86 -10.29 14.21
CA GLU A 233 -3.58 -10.44 12.78
C GLU A 233 -4.22 -11.73 12.23
N THR A 234 -4.67 -11.69 10.97
CA THR A 234 -5.35 -12.81 10.33
C THR A 234 -4.62 -13.36 9.11
N TRP A 235 -3.58 -12.68 8.63
CA TRP A 235 -2.85 -13.09 7.44
C TRP A 235 -2.15 -14.44 7.60
N SER A 236 -2.11 -15.17 6.49
CA SER A 236 -1.24 -16.32 6.33
C SER A 236 0.22 -15.92 6.42
N PHE A 237 1.11 -16.85 6.81
CA PHE A 237 2.54 -16.56 6.82
C PHE A 237 3.03 -16.10 5.43
N ALA A 238 2.53 -16.72 4.36
CA ALA A 238 2.84 -16.30 2.99
C ALA A 238 2.47 -14.84 2.72
N ARG A 239 1.23 -14.44 3.05
CA ARG A 239 0.77 -13.06 2.87
C ARG A 239 1.52 -12.08 3.78
N PHE A 240 1.85 -12.51 5.00
CA PHE A 240 2.63 -11.72 5.93
C PHE A 240 4.05 -11.46 5.41
N ALA A 241 4.74 -12.51 4.93
CA ALA A 241 6.07 -12.41 4.34
C ALA A 241 6.07 -11.54 3.06
N GLU A 242 5.05 -11.64 2.20
CA GLU A 242 4.90 -10.77 1.03
C GLU A 242 4.74 -9.29 1.44
N ARG A 243 3.94 -9.02 2.47
CA ARG A 243 3.72 -7.66 3.00
C ARG A 243 4.97 -7.11 3.67
N PHE A 244 5.70 -7.94 4.41
CA PHE A 244 6.96 -7.58 5.03
C PHE A 244 8.06 -7.32 3.99
N SER A 245 8.17 -8.18 2.98
CA SER A 245 9.09 -7.97 1.85
C SER A 245 8.81 -6.64 1.13
N ALA A 246 7.53 -6.32 0.92
CA ALA A 246 7.14 -5.04 0.34
C ALA A 246 7.48 -3.85 1.24
N LEU A 247 7.29 -3.96 2.57
CA LEU A 247 7.75 -2.95 3.53
C LEU A 247 9.26 -2.72 3.44
N MET A 248 10.06 -3.79 3.54
CA MET A 248 11.53 -3.69 3.49
C MET A 248 12.01 -3.03 2.19
N ARG A 249 11.35 -3.32 1.07
CA ARG A 249 11.62 -2.67 -0.20
C ARG A 249 11.31 -1.18 -0.16
N GLU A 250 10.12 -0.79 0.32
CA GLU A 250 9.77 0.63 0.40
C GLU A 250 10.76 1.37 1.32
N GLU A 251 11.13 0.77 2.46
CA GLU A 251 12.17 1.31 3.35
C GLU A 251 13.51 1.47 2.62
N ARG A 252 14.02 0.45 1.93
CA ARG A 252 15.28 0.54 1.16
C ARG A 252 15.20 1.57 0.03
N SER A 253 14.10 1.63 -0.70
CA SER A 253 13.90 2.61 -1.78
C SER A 253 13.80 4.06 -1.27
N SER A 254 13.44 4.24 0.00
CA SER A 254 13.42 5.55 0.65
C SER A 254 14.80 6.00 1.13
N VAL A 255 15.79 5.09 1.26
CA VAL A 255 17.15 5.39 1.75
C VAL A 255 18.00 6.18 0.74
N GLY A 256 17.63 6.21 -0.55
CA GLY A 256 18.36 6.94 -1.61
C GLY A 256 17.74 8.29 -2.03
N ARG A 257 16.56 8.65 -1.54
CA ARG A 257 15.96 9.95 -1.83
C ARG A 257 16.53 10.96 -0.85
N ARG A 258 17.58 11.68 -1.27
CA ARG A 258 18.20 12.80 -0.53
C ARG A 258 17.16 13.82 -0.01
N ASP A 259 15.98 13.88 -0.62
CA ASP A 259 14.84 14.73 -0.20
C ASP A 259 14.11 14.26 1.08
N PHE A 260 14.36 13.03 1.58
CA PHE A 260 13.79 12.54 2.85
C PHE A 260 14.74 12.70 4.06
N MET A 261 15.88 13.37 3.89
CA MET A 261 16.92 13.46 4.92
C MET A 261 16.92 14.84 5.61
N ALA A 262 15.99 15.06 6.54
CA ALA A 262 16.19 15.83 7.78
C ALA A 262 14.92 15.77 8.67
N PRO A 263 15.03 15.51 9.98
CA PRO A 263 13.88 15.25 10.82
C PRO A 263 13.17 16.55 11.23
N ALA A 264 12.05 16.84 10.58
CA ALA A 264 10.92 17.38 11.34
C ALA A 264 10.08 16.19 11.77
N SER A 265 10.43 15.54 12.90
CA SER A 265 9.56 14.51 13.47
C SER A 265 8.19 15.12 13.75
N MET A 266 7.12 14.32 13.67
CA MET A 266 5.78 14.78 14.08
C MET A 266 5.82 15.36 15.50
N ASP A 267 6.67 14.79 16.38
CA ASP A 267 6.97 15.30 17.71
C ASP A 267 7.64 16.68 17.70
N ALA A 268 8.55 16.97 16.76
CA ALA A 268 9.13 18.30 16.58
C ALA A 268 8.10 19.31 16.05
N LEU A 269 7.14 18.88 15.22
CA LEU A 269 6.03 19.71 14.77
C LEU A 269 5.05 20.02 15.91
N MET A 270 4.86 19.06 16.82
CA MET A 270 4.10 19.23 18.07
C MET A 270 4.83 20.09 19.11
N ALA A 271 6.16 20.07 19.14
CA ALA A 271 7.00 20.83 20.08
C ALA A 271 7.32 22.27 19.62
N ARG A 272 7.22 22.57 18.32
CA ARG A 272 7.56 23.88 17.71
C ARG A 272 6.40 24.88 17.62
N GLN A 273 5.29 24.65 18.32
CA GLN A 273 4.16 25.59 18.30
C GLN A 273 4.27 26.58 19.47
N PRO A 274 4.01 27.89 19.25
CA PRO A 274 4.25 28.91 20.25
C PRO A 274 3.41 28.67 21.50
N SER A 275 3.94 29.11 22.64
CA SER A 275 3.15 29.26 23.87
C SER A 275 1.86 30.02 23.56
N GLU A 276 0.84 29.85 24.40
CA GLU A 276 -0.46 30.53 24.27
C GLU A 276 -0.38 32.07 24.25
N ASN A 277 0.82 32.66 24.33
CA ASN A 277 1.09 34.08 24.37
C ASN A 277 1.63 34.63 23.02
N PRO A 278 0.84 35.43 22.27
CA PRO A 278 1.22 35.91 20.93
C PRO A 278 2.41 36.89 20.90
N GLU A 279 2.76 37.54 22.01
CA GLU A 279 3.93 38.43 22.08
C GLU A 279 5.26 37.65 22.18
N GLU A 280 5.28 36.53 22.92
CA GLU A 280 6.46 35.65 23.02
C GLU A 280 6.76 34.95 21.68
N ALA A 281 5.72 34.63 20.90
CA ALA A 281 5.83 34.04 19.57
C ALA A 281 6.53 34.97 18.56
N LEU A 282 6.26 36.28 18.66
CA LEU A 282 6.87 37.29 17.78
C LEU A 282 8.33 37.54 18.16
N ILE A 283 8.65 37.57 19.45
CA ILE A 283 10.03 37.76 19.95
C ILE A 283 10.91 36.55 19.57
N ALA A 284 10.40 35.32 19.79
CA ALA A 284 11.12 34.10 19.39
C ALA A 284 11.34 33.99 17.87
N TRP A 285 10.41 34.49 17.07
CA TRP A 285 10.54 34.54 15.61
C TRP A 285 11.58 35.58 15.13
N LEU A 286 11.64 36.75 15.78
CA LEU A 286 12.62 37.80 15.46
C LEU A 286 14.06 37.40 15.87
N ASP A 287 14.23 36.74 17.01
CA ASP A 287 15.53 36.22 17.46
C ASP A 287 16.07 35.13 16.52
N GLN A 288 15.19 34.36 15.90
CA GLN A 288 15.56 33.31 14.95
C GLN A 288 15.93 33.87 13.57
N GLN A 289 15.36 35.00 13.16
CA GLN A 289 15.76 35.72 11.93
C GLN A 289 17.17 36.34 12.07
N ALA A 290 17.57 36.76 13.27
CA ALA A 290 18.92 37.26 13.54
C ALA A 290 20.00 36.17 13.45
N LEU A 291 19.65 34.91 13.73
CA LEU A 291 20.58 33.76 13.65
C LEU A 291 20.80 33.23 12.23
N ILE A 292 19.89 33.51 11.30
CA ILE A 292 19.96 33.02 9.90
C ILE A 292 20.83 33.95 9.03
N GLY A 293 21.25 35.11 9.54
CA GLY A 293 22.09 36.09 8.84
C GLY A 293 23.59 35.81 8.81
N GLU A 294 24.09 34.79 9.52
CA GLU A 294 25.54 34.49 9.60
C GLU A 294 25.82 33.01 9.32
N LEU A 295 25.84 32.61 8.04
CA LEU A 295 26.53 31.39 7.60
C LEU A 295 27.15 31.65 6.23
N GLU A 296 28.47 31.84 6.21
CA GLU A 296 29.31 31.84 5.01
C GLU A 296 29.35 30.43 4.36
N PRO A 297 29.60 30.33 3.03
CA PRO A 297 29.68 29.05 2.34
C PRO A 297 31.10 28.48 2.40
N GLU A 298 31.25 27.23 2.86
CA GLU A 298 32.49 26.45 2.64
C GLU A 298 32.22 25.31 1.63
N ASP A 299 32.83 25.51 0.47
CA ASP A 299 33.62 24.58 -0.35
C ASP A 299 33.09 23.16 -0.64
N LEU A 300 32.69 23.00 -1.90
CA LEU A 300 32.55 21.73 -2.60
C LEU A 300 33.90 21.40 -3.27
N ASP A 301 34.58 20.35 -2.81
CA ASP A 301 35.66 19.71 -3.55
C ASP A 301 35.17 18.37 -4.16
N GLU A 302 35.41 18.26 -5.47
CA GLU A 302 35.22 17.09 -6.33
C GLU A 302 36.47 16.17 -6.31
N GLU A 303 36.28 14.93 -6.80
CA GLU A 303 37.25 13.90 -7.29
C GLU A 303 37.18 12.58 -6.49
N ALA A 304 37.25 11.36 -7.05
CA ALA A 304 36.92 10.70 -8.33
C ALA A 304 37.19 9.18 -8.09
N ASP A 305 36.66 8.32 -8.97
CA ASP A 305 36.98 6.88 -9.22
C ASP A 305 36.51 5.81 -8.19
N ASP A 306 36.07 4.59 -8.52
CA ASP A 306 35.72 3.87 -9.77
C ASP A 306 35.08 2.52 -9.33
N GLU A 307 33.97 2.11 -9.97
CA GLU A 307 33.57 0.72 -10.36
C GLU A 307 32.04 0.66 -10.64
N PRO A 308 31.58 0.12 -11.78
CA PRO A 308 30.16 -0.01 -12.05
C PRO A 308 29.65 -1.34 -11.47
N GLU A 309 29.22 -1.34 -10.21
CA GLU A 309 28.22 -2.31 -9.81
C GLU A 309 26.90 -1.93 -10.48
N GLU A 310 26.35 -2.81 -11.33
CA GLU A 310 24.97 -2.71 -11.82
C GLU A 310 24.02 -2.86 -10.61
N GLU A 311 23.91 -1.81 -9.79
CA GLU A 311 22.81 -1.56 -8.87
C GLU A 311 21.56 -1.23 -9.69
N ASP A 312 21.04 -2.25 -10.38
CA ASP A 312 19.71 -2.21 -10.97
C ASP A 312 18.71 -2.03 -9.82
N GLU A 313 18.18 -0.81 -9.67
CA GLU A 313 17.12 -0.42 -8.73
C GLU A 313 16.09 -1.56 -8.53
N ASP A 314 16.22 -2.30 -7.42
CA ASP A 314 15.41 -3.48 -7.06
C ASP A 314 13.89 -3.18 -7.08
N GLY A 315 13.52 -1.90 -6.91
CA GLY A 315 12.16 -1.40 -6.97
C GLY A 315 11.46 -1.60 -8.32
N GLY A 316 12.18 -1.57 -9.44
CA GLY A 316 11.60 -1.77 -10.77
C GLY A 316 11.51 -3.24 -11.18
N VAL A 317 12.30 -4.13 -10.59
CA VAL A 317 12.43 -5.52 -11.07
C VAL A 317 11.17 -6.34 -10.79
N ARG A 318 10.60 -6.28 -9.58
CA ARG A 318 9.38 -7.04 -9.24
C ARG A 318 8.18 -6.61 -10.07
N GLU A 319 7.89 -5.32 -10.15
CA GLU A 319 6.76 -4.76 -10.91
C GLU A 319 6.89 -5.10 -12.39
N ARG A 320 8.10 -4.98 -12.96
CA ARG A 320 8.38 -5.41 -14.35
C ARG A 320 8.16 -6.91 -14.53
N VAL A 321 8.64 -7.74 -13.61
CA VAL A 321 8.51 -9.21 -13.68
C VAL A 321 7.06 -9.65 -13.48
N TYR A 322 6.30 -9.04 -12.57
CA TYR A 322 4.88 -9.32 -12.35
C TYR A 322 4.04 -8.87 -13.56
N ALA A 323 4.29 -7.66 -14.09
CA ALA A 323 3.65 -7.20 -15.32
C ALA A 323 3.99 -8.12 -16.51
N ALA A 324 5.22 -8.60 -16.61
CA ALA A 324 5.63 -9.58 -17.61
C ALA A 324 4.87 -10.90 -17.46
N LEU A 325 4.74 -11.44 -16.24
CA LEU A 325 3.96 -12.65 -15.96
C LEU A 325 2.49 -12.51 -16.37
N MET A 326 1.88 -11.35 -16.08
CA MET A 326 0.49 -11.07 -16.44
C MET A 326 0.29 -10.87 -17.95
N ARG A 327 1.33 -10.41 -18.66
CA ARG A 327 1.33 -10.26 -20.13
C ARG A 327 1.49 -11.58 -20.88
N LEU A 328 1.83 -12.69 -20.22
CA LEU A 328 1.93 -13.99 -20.89
C LEU A 328 0.55 -14.46 -21.39
N PRO A 329 0.47 -15.01 -22.62
CA PRO A 329 -0.79 -15.33 -23.25
C PRO A 329 -1.55 -16.40 -22.46
N ALA A 330 -2.88 -16.23 -22.42
CA ALA A 330 -3.78 -17.28 -21.93
C ALA A 330 -3.94 -18.40 -22.97
N ASP A 331 -3.90 -18.05 -24.27
CA ASP A 331 -3.94 -18.95 -25.42
C ASP A 331 -2.95 -18.52 -26.52
N PRO A 332 -2.08 -19.42 -27.04
CA PRO A 332 -1.81 -20.75 -26.51
C PRO A 332 -1.27 -20.66 -25.07
N LYS A 333 -1.78 -21.55 -24.21
CA LYS A 333 -1.45 -21.54 -22.79
C LYS A 333 0.03 -21.87 -22.61
N PHE A 334 0.88 -20.87 -22.35
CA PHE A 334 2.28 -21.11 -21.98
C PHE A 334 2.35 -21.73 -20.57
N LEU A 335 1.59 -21.15 -19.64
CA LEU A 335 1.50 -21.59 -18.25
C LEU A 335 0.06 -21.92 -17.88
N ASN A 336 -0.13 -23.01 -17.15
CA ASN A 336 -1.39 -23.32 -16.50
C ASN A 336 -1.65 -22.35 -15.32
N LYS A 337 -2.84 -22.41 -14.73
CA LYS A 337 -3.24 -21.49 -13.66
C LYS A 337 -2.36 -21.67 -12.42
N GLU A 338 -2.09 -22.93 -12.04
CA GLU A 338 -1.28 -23.29 -10.88
C GLU A 338 0.19 -22.90 -11.07
N GLU A 339 0.75 -23.13 -12.26
CA GLU A 339 2.09 -22.69 -12.66
C GLU A 339 2.19 -21.16 -12.54
N ARG A 340 1.22 -20.41 -13.07
CA ARG A 340 1.19 -18.95 -13.01
C ARG A 340 1.09 -18.44 -11.56
N GLU A 341 0.22 -19.02 -10.74
CA GLU A 341 0.10 -18.66 -9.32
C GLU A 341 1.37 -19.02 -8.53
N SER A 342 1.95 -20.18 -8.81
CA SER A 342 3.20 -20.64 -8.21
C SER A 342 4.34 -19.66 -8.49
N ILE A 343 4.47 -19.21 -9.74
CA ILE A 343 5.48 -18.23 -10.14
C ILE A 343 5.18 -16.86 -9.53
N GLY A 344 3.92 -16.43 -9.54
CA GLY A 344 3.49 -15.17 -8.91
C GLY A 344 3.86 -15.09 -7.44
N ARG A 345 3.64 -16.17 -6.67
CA ARG A 345 4.03 -16.26 -5.25
C ARG A 345 5.55 -16.21 -5.05
N ALA A 346 6.33 -16.88 -5.90
CA ALA A 346 7.79 -16.82 -5.82
C ALA A 346 8.33 -15.41 -6.15
N ILE A 347 7.75 -14.75 -7.15
CA ILE A 347 8.09 -13.37 -7.56
C ILE A 347 7.69 -12.36 -6.49
N ALA A 348 6.59 -12.57 -5.77
CA ALA A 348 6.14 -11.66 -4.73
C ALA A 348 7.17 -11.49 -3.59
N LEU A 349 8.00 -12.52 -3.38
CA LEU A 349 9.08 -12.51 -2.39
C LEU A 349 10.44 -12.15 -3.00
N LEU A 350 10.57 -11.85 -4.30
CA LEU A 350 11.84 -11.48 -4.95
C LEU A 350 12.72 -10.53 -4.13
N PRO A 351 12.19 -9.45 -3.52
CA PRO A 351 13.02 -8.51 -2.77
C PRO A 351 13.76 -9.13 -1.58
N ILE A 352 13.25 -10.22 -1.01
CA ILE A 352 13.91 -10.94 0.10
C ILE A 352 14.34 -12.36 -0.27
N ALA A 353 13.85 -12.93 -1.37
CA ALA A 353 14.10 -14.31 -1.75
C ALA A 353 15.56 -14.57 -2.12
N HIS A 354 16.31 -13.53 -2.49
CA HIS A 354 17.75 -13.61 -2.74
C HIS A 354 18.56 -13.71 -1.44
N GLU A 355 18.20 -12.91 -0.43
CA GLU A 355 18.89 -12.82 0.86
C GLU A 355 18.40 -13.89 1.86
N GLN A 356 17.15 -14.33 1.71
CA GLN A 356 16.45 -15.19 2.66
C GLN A 356 15.74 -16.35 1.95
N PRO A 357 16.48 -17.31 1.37
CA PRO A 357 15.89 -18.46 0.68
C PRO A 357 14.98 -19.31 1.59
N LEU A 358 15.28 -19.39 2.89
CA LEU A 358 14.43 -20.09 3.87
C LEU A 358 13.03 -19.46 4.02
N THR A 359 12.93 -18.13 3.94
CA THR A 359 11.63 -17.42 3.99
C THR A 359 10.73 -17.82 2.81
N LEU A 360 11.31 -17.96 1.61
CA LEU A 360 10.59 -18.46 0.44
C LEU A 360 10.12 -19.91 0.65
N ALA A 361 10.97 -20.80 1.14
CA ALA A 361 10.61 -22.20 1.40
C ALA A 361 9.45 -22.29 2.42
N ARG A 362 9.56 -21.59 3.56
CA ARG A 362 8.53 -21.50 4.60
C ARG A 362 7.21 -20.97 4.06
N SER A 363 7.23 -19.87 3.30
CA SER A 363 6.02 -19.26 2.73
C SER A 363 5.21 -20.24 1.88
N ARG A 364 5.90 -21.14 1.17
CA ARG A 364 5.28 -22.12 0.27
C ARG A 364 4.81 -23.37 0.99
N ALA A 365 5.54 -23.81 2.01
CA ALA A 365 5.17 -24.97 2.82
C ALA A 365 3.98 -24.68 3.77
N VAL A 366 3.86 -23.46 4.28
CA VAL A 366 2.81 -23.10 5.25
C VAL A 366 1.42 -22.99 4.60
N ALA A 367 1.32 -22.59 3.33
CA ALA A 367 0.04 -22.33 2.67
C ALA A 367 -0.88 -23.57 2.56
N PRO A 368 -0.42 -24.76 2.13
CA PRO A 368 -1.21 -25.99 2.20
C PRO A 368 -1.68 -26.34 3.62
N TRP A 369 -0.80 -26.12 4.60
CA TRP A 369 -1.04 -26.45 6.01
C TRP A 369 -2.12 -25.56 6.64
N GLU A 370 -2.05 -24.25 6.41
CA GLU A 370 -3.05 -23.30 6.90
C GLU A 370 -4.43 -23.52 6.28
N ASN A 371 -4.51 -23.82 4.98
CA ASN A 371 -5.77 -24.14 4.32
C ASN A 371 -6.47 -25.34 4.96
N ARG A 372 -5.72 -26.40 5.29
CA ARG A 372 -6.27 -27.59 5.97
C ARG A 372 -6.73 -27.29 7.39
N LEU A 373 -6.01 -26.48 8.15
CA LEU A 373 -6.44 -26.06 9.50
C LEU A 373 -7.69 -25.17 9.48
N VAL A 374 -7.81 -24.27 8.50
CA VAL A 374 -9.02 -23.48 8.27
C VAL A 374 -10.19 -24.40 7.90
N GLU A 375 -9.98 -25.42 7.08
CA GLU A 375 -11.00 -26.42 6.76
C GLU A 375 -11.39 -27.29 7.97
N ALA A 376 -10.42 -27.73 8.78
CA ALA A 376 -10.65 -28.51 10.00
C ALA A 376 -11.47 -27.69 11.03
N SER A 377 -11.12 -26.42 11.25
CA SER A 377 -11.85 -25.53 12.16
C SER A 377 -13.29 -25.22 11.68
N ARG A 378 -13.52 -25.08 10.37
CA ARG A 378 -14.87 -24.93 9.79
C ARG A 378 -15.76 -26.16 9.97
N ARG A 379 -15.19 -27.36 10.06
CA ARG A 379 -15.97 -28.59 10.32
C ARG A 379 -16.38 -28.73 11.78
N VAL A 380 -15.53 -28.31 12.73
CA VAL A 380 -15.93 -28.26 14.16
C VAL A 380 -17.13 -27.32 14.36
N ALA A 381 -17.26 -26.28 13.52
CA ALA A 381 -18.42 -25.41 13.43
C ALA A 381 -19.61 -25.98 12.62
N GLY A 382 -19.63 -27.28 12.28
CA GLY A 382 -20.82 -27.99 11.77
C GLY A 382 -20.91 -28.23 10.25
N SER A 383 -19.85 -28.05 9.47
CA SER A 383 -19.89 -28.25 8.00
C SER A 383 -19.62 -29.71 7.56
N ASN A 384 -20.66 -30.44 7.16
CA ASN A 384 -20.62 -31.80 6.59
C ASN A 384 -20.09 -31.86 5.13
N ARG A 385 -18.79 -31.63 4.90
CA ARG A 385 -18.16 -31.92 3.60
C ARG A 385 -17.10 -33.01 3.73
N GLY A 386 -17.43 -34.23 3.27
CA GLY A 386 -16.56 -35.32 2.77
C GLY A 386 -15.27 -35.68 3.52
N GLN A 387 -15.00 -36.99 3.69
CA GLN A 387 -13.70 -37.49 4.15
C GLN A 387 -12.61 -37.17 3.11
N VAL A 388 -11.92 -36.05 3.34
CA VAL A 388 -10.64 -35.72 2.68
C VAL A 388 -9.55 -36.17 3.63
N ASP A 389 -8.54 -36.86 3.12
CA ASP A 389 -7.36 -37.28 3.87
C ASP A 389 -6.77 -36.09 4.64
N GLN A 390 -6.71 -36.22 5.97
CA GLN A 390 -6.28 -35.18 6.91
C GLN A 390 -4.82 -35.35 7.33
N SER A 391 -4.09 -36.29 6.71
CA SER A 391 -2.66 -36.46 6.96
C SER A 391 -1.96 -35.11 6.69
N PRO A 392 -1.13 -34.59 7.60
CA PRO A 392 -0.37 -33.38 7.32
C PRO A 392 0.47 -33.65 6.07
N GLU A 393 0.36 -32.79 5.07
CA GLU A 393 1.37 -32.78 4.02
C GLU A 393 2.68 -32.37 4.71
N PRO A 394 3.74 -33.20 4.60
CA PRO A 394 4.99 -32.89 5.26
C PRO A 394 5.51 -31.56 4.73
N PHE A 395 6.20 -30.80 5.59
CA PHE A 395 7.00 -29.69 5.11
C PHE A 395 8.06 -30.27 4.16
N ASP A 396 7.90 -30.03 2.85
CA ASP A 396 8.77 -30.61 1.83
C ASP A 396 9.57 -29.51 1.13
N TYR A 397 10.57 -28.99 1.82
CA TYR A 397 11.50 -28.00 1.26
C TYR A 397 12.24 -28.54 0.03
N PRO A 398 12.74 -29.80 0.00
CA PRO A 398 13.30 -30.38 -1.21
C PRO A 398 12.33 -30.41 -2.40
N GLY A 399 11.07 -30.82 -2.19
CA GLY A 399 10.05 -30.85 -3.23
C GLY A 399 9.66 -29.47 -3.73
N ILE A 400 9.63 -28.46 -2.85
CA ILE A 400 9.42 -27.06 -3.25
C ILE A 400 10.56 -26.57 -4.15
N ALA A 401 11.81 -26.86 -3.79
CA ALA A 401 12.97 -26.53 -4.63
C ALA A 401 12.92 -27.26 -5.98
N GLY A 402 12.56 -28.54 -5.98
CA GLY A 402 12.36 -29.35 -7.18
C GLY A 402 11.25 -28.80 -8.09
N ALA A 403 10.12 -28.38 -7.52
CA ALA A 403 9.02 -27.77 -8.25
C ALA A 403 9.41 -26.42 -8.89
N LEU A 404 10.17 -25.59 -8.18
CA LEU A 404 10.72 -24.35 -8.75
C LEU A 404 11.71 -24.64 -9.89
N ALA A 405 12.59 -25.64 -9.73
CA ALA A 405 13.52 -26.05 -10.78
C ALA A 405 12.78 -26.59 -12.03
N ALA A 406 11.70 -27.34 -11.85
CA ALA A 406 10.85 -27.81 -12.95
C ALA A 406 10.19 -26.63 -13.70
N LEU A 407 9.74 -25.60 -12.98
CA LEU A 407 9.22 -24.37 -13.58
C LEU A 407 10.33 -23.61 -14.34
N GLY A 408 11.55 -23.54 -13.80
CA GLY A 408 12.70 -22.96 -14.50
C GLY A 408 12.99 -23.66 -15.83
N LYS A 409 13.12 -24.99 -15.78
CA LYS A 409 13.30 -25.83 -16.97
C LYS A 409 12.19 -25.61 -17.99
N ARG A 410 10.95 -25.40 -17.53
CA ARG A 410 9.82 -25.13 -18.42
C ARG A 410 9.97 -23.81 -19.17
N PHE A 411 10.50 -22.76 -18.54
CA PHE A 411 10.82 -21.52 -19.23
C PHE A 411 11.97 -21.69 -20.21
N ASP A 412 12.99 -22.46 -19.86
CA ASP A 412 14.10 -22.77 -20.76
C ASP A 412 13.59 -23.51 -22.00
N GLU A 413 12.68 -24.47 -21.84
CA GLU A 413 11.99 -25.16 -22.94
C GLU A 413 11.19 -24.20 -23.83
N LEU A 414 10.44 -23.26 -23.24
CA LEU A 414 9.68 -22.27 -24.01
C LEU A 414 10.60 -21.33 -24.79
N LEU A 415 11.72 -20.90 -24.20
CA LEU A 415 12.72 -20.08 -24.89
C LEU A 415 13.36 -20.86 -26.06
N LEU A 416 13.69 -22.13 -25.86
CA LEU A 416 14.20 -23.02 -26.92
C LEU A 416 13.19 -23.19 -28.07
N ILE A 417 11.89 -23.33 -27.76
CA ILE A 417 10.83 -23.36 -28.78
C ILE A 417 10.82 -22.04 -29.57
N GLY A 418 10.87 -20.90 -28.89
CA GLY A 418 10.88 -19.60 -29.55
C GLY A 418 12.08 -19.39 -30.48
N VAL A 419 13.27 -19.88 -30.09
CA VAL A 419 14.47 -19.88 -30.95
C VAL A 419 14.31 -20.83 -32.14
N ALA A 420 13.75 -22.02 -31.93
CA ALA A 420 13.52 -23.01 -33.01
C ALA A 420 12.47 -22.58 -34.04
N LEU A 421 11.59 -21.66 -33.67
CA LEU A 421 10.60 -21.02 -34.55
C LEU A 421 11.12 -19.73 -35.20
N ASP A 422 12.40 -19.39 -35.00
CA ASP A 422 13.03 -18.12 -35.40
C ASP A 422 12.26 -16.87 -34.91
N ALA A 423 11.52 -17.02 -33.80
CA ALA A 423 10.72 -15.96 -33.19
C ALA A 423 11.47 -15.20 -32.09
N LEU A 424 12.52 -15.80 -31.54
CA LEU A 424 13.39 -15.23 -30.50
C LEU A 424 14.85 -15.33 -30.93
N GLU A 425 15.63 -14.30 -30.61
CA GLU A 425 17.09 -14.37 -30.67
C GLU A 425 17.61 -15.32 -29.59
N GLY A 426 18.62 -16.11 -29.93
CA GLY A 426 19.25 -17.08 -29.03
C GLY A 426 20.58 -17.58 -29.57
N PRO A 427 21.26 -18.50 -28.85
CA PRO A 427 22.56 -19.01 -29.25
C PRO A 427 22.52 -19.58 -30.67
N ALA A 428 23.37 -19.06 -31.55
CA ALA A 428 23.45 -19.48 -32.95
C ALA A 428 24.10 -20.87 -33.04
N GLY A 429 23.28 -21.93 -33.00
CA GLY A 429 23.75 -23.30 -33.11
C GLY A 429 22.69 -24.22 -33.70
N ALA A 430 23.08 -25.00 -34.72
CA ALA A 430 22.21 -26.01 -35.33
C ALA A 430 21.72 -27.05 -34.31
N SER A 431 22.54 -27.35 -33.29
CA SER A 431 22.19 -28.24 -32.16
C SER A 431 21.05 -27.67 -31.30
N VAL A 432 21.12 -26.39 -30.93
CA VAL A 432 20.11 -25.69 -30.11
C VAL A 432 18.77 -25.64 -30.84
N ARG A 433 18.80 -25.33 -32.14
CA ARG A 433 17.58 -25.36 -32.98
C ARG A 433 16.99 -26.77 -33.09
N ALA A 434 17.82 -27.78 -33.28
CA ALA A 434 17.36 -29.17 -33.34
C ALA A 434 16.74 -29.63 -32.01
N GLU A 435 17.29 -29.20 -30.88
CA GLU A 435 16.73 -29.47 -29.55
C GLU A 435 15.39 -28.74 -29.33
N GLY A 436 15.30 -27.46 -29.66
CA GLY A 436 14.05 -26.71 -29.59
C GLY A 436 12.94 -27.31 -30.46
N GLN A 437 13.28 -27.81 -31.66
CA GLN A 437 12.34 -28.56 -32.51
C GLN A 437 11.86 -29.86 -31.86
N LYS A 438 12.74 -30.60 -31.17
CA LYS A 438 12.34 -31.81 -30.40
C LYS A 438 11.41 -31.44 -29.24
N VAL A 439 11.70 -30.36 -28.52
CA VAL A 439 10.86 -29.86 -27.42
C VAL A 439 9.49 -29.43 -27.96
N LEU A 440 9.44 -28.69 -29.08
CA LEU A 440 8.19 -28.29 -29.72
C LEU A 440 7.31 -29.49 -30.08
N ARG A 441 7.89 -30.57 -30.64
CA ARG A 441 7.16 -31.80 -30.95
C ARG A 441 6.57 -32.46 -29.70
N ARG A 442 7.33 -32.55 -28.61
CA ARG A 442 6.83 -33.07 -27.32
C ARG A 442 5.73 -32.18 -26.74
N TRP A 443 5.92 -30.87 -26.78
CA TRP A 443 4.97 -29.88 -26.30
C TRP A 443 3.61 -29.98 -27.01
N ARG A 444 3.63 -30.24 -28.33
CA ARG A 444 2.43 -30.52 -29.14
C ARG A 444 1.73 -31.82 -28.77
N HIS A 445 2.49 -32.82 -28.35
CA HIS A 445 1.96 -34.13 -27.96
C HIS A 445 1.32 -34.09 -26.58
N ASP A 446 1.96 -33.45 -25.59
CA ASP A 446 1.50 -33.44 -24.19
C ASP A 446 0.33 -32.49 -23.93
N ARG A 447 0.19 -31.44 -24.74
CA ARG A 447 -0.96 -30.54 -24.71
C ARG A 447 -1.76 -30.76 -26.00
N ALA A 448 -2.54 -31.85 -26.02
CA ALA A 448 -3.42 -32.28 -27.11
C ALA A 448 -4.42 -31.23 -27.63
N SER A 449 -4.48 -30.05 -26.99
CA SER A 449 -5.39 -28.95 -27.28
C SER A 449 -4.80 -27.87 -28.20
N PHE A 450 -3.89 -28.12 -29.15
CA PHE A 450 -3.57 -27.09 -30.16
C PHE A 450 -3.20 -27.63 -31.55
N ARG A 451 -3.98 -27.22 -32.56
CA ARG A 451 -3.65 -27.26 -33.99
C ARG A 451 -3.33 -25.84 -34.50
N ILE A 452 -2.45 -25.12 -33.79
CA ILE A 452 -2.00 -23.79 -34.23
C ILE A 452 -0.81 -23.99 -35.18
N ASP A 453 -0.88 -23.35 -36.33
CA ASP A 453 0.21 -23.33 -37.33
C ASP A 453 1.48 -22.64 -36.79
N ASP A 454 2.65 -23.13 -37.22
CA ASP A 454 3.98 -22.69 -36.80
C ASP A 454 4.13 -21.17 -36.95
N ALA A 455 3.60 -20.58 -38.03
CA ALA A 455 3.66 -19.14 -38.27
C ALA A 455 2.90 -18.32 -37.20
N LYS A 456 1.71 -18.78 -36.79
CA LYS A 456 0.92 -18.12 -35.73
C LYS A 456 1.55 -18.30 -34.35
N LEU A 457 2.16 -19.46 -34.11
CA LEU A 457 2.90 -19.73 -32.90
C LEU A 457 4.16 -18.84 -32.80
N ALA A 458 4.92 -18.72 -33.89
CA ALA A 458 6.09 -17.84 -33.98
C ALA A 458 5.73 -16.37 -33.68
N LEU A 459 4.65 -15.84 -34.25
CA LEU A 459 4.15 -14.50 -33.94
C LEU A 459 3.83 -14.31 -32.45
N THR A 460 3.25 -15.33 -31.81
CA THR A 460 2.95 -15.31 -30.37
C THR A 460 4.24 -15.26 -29.55
N PHE A 461 5.23 -16.09 -29.89
CA PHE A 461 6.54 -16.07 -29.24
C PHE A 461 7.25 -14.73 -29.42
N ALA A 462 7.23 -14.16 -30.63
CA ALA A 462 7.83 -12.85 -30.90
C ALA A 462 7.19 -11.74 -30.05
N ARG A 463 5.85 -11.73 -29.93
CA ARG A 463 5.11 -10.75 -29.13
C ARG A 463 5.39 -10.84 -27.63
N HIS A 464 5.58 -12.06 -27.11
CA HIS A 464 5.71 -12.31 -25.67
C HIS A 464 7.14 -12.65 -25.23
N GLY A 465 8.10 -12.64 -26.15
CA GLY A 465 9.49 -13.04 -25.94
C GLY A 465 10.22 -12.26 -24.86
N GLY A 466 10.00 -10.94 -24.81
CA GLY A 466 10.55 -10.09 -23.74
C GLY A 466 10.01 -10.50 -22.38
N ALA A 467 8.69 -10.71 -22.26
CA ALA A 467 8.07 -11.13 -21.01
C ALA A 467 8.54 -12.51 -20.55
N LEU A 468 8.71 -13.47 -21.48
CA LEU A 468 9.28 -14.78 -21.19
C LEU A 468 10.70 -14.67 -20.63
N ARG A 469 11.57 -13.89 -21.27
CA ARG A 469 12.96 -13.68 -20.81
C ARG A 469 13.02 -13.01 -19.43
N THR A 470 12.19 -11.98 -19.19
CA THR A 470 12.12 -11.29 -17.90
C THR A 470 11.72 -12.24 -16.77
N VAL A 471 10.67 -13.04 -16.96
CA VAL A 471 10.22 -14.00 -15.93
C VAL A 471 11.22 -15.13 -15.75
N ALA A 472 11.78 -15.68 -16.83
CA ALA A 472 12.80 -16.72 -16.77
C ALA A 472 14.04 -16.27 -15.99
N GLY A 473 14.54 -15.06 -16.27
CA GLY A 473 15.71 -14.51 -15.58
C GLY A 473 15.50 -14.37 -14.07
N ALA A 474 14.35 -13.84 -13.65
CA ALA A 474 13.99 -13.71 -12.24
C ALA A 474 13.84 -15.08 -11.55
N LEU A 475 13.18 -16.03 -12.22
CA LEU A 475 12.99 -17.38 -11.68
C LEU A 475 14.33 -18.13 -11.54
N GLN A 476 15.23 -18.02 -12.52
CA GLN A 476 16.55 -18.63 -12.46
C GLN A 476 17.42 -18.05 -11.34
N ARG A 477 17.30 -16.75 -11.03
CA ARG A 477 17.95 -16.15 -9.84
C ARG A 477 17.46 -16.82 -8.56
N ILE A 478 16.15 -16.98 -8.39
CA ILE A 478 15.54 -17.66 -7.24
C ILE A 478 16.01 -19.11 -7.16
N ILE A 479 15.98 -19.85 -8.27
CA ILE A 479 16.38 -21.27 -8.31
C ILE A 479 17.84 -21.44 -7.90
N ARG A 480 18.75 -20.59 -8.39
CA ARG A 480 20.17 -20.63 -8.01
C ARG A 480 20.35 -20.42 -6.51
N GLN A 481 19.63 -19.49 -5.90
CA GLN A 481 19.73 -19.25 -4.46
C GLN A 481 19.14 -20.39 -3.64
N GLN A 482 18.01 -20.95 -4.05
CA GLN A 482 17.43 -22.15 -3.42
C GLN A 482 18.35 -23.36 -3.50
N ARG A 483 19.04 -23.54 -4.63
CA ARG A 483 20.02 -24.60 -4.79
C ARG A 483 21.21 -24.42 -3.85
N ARG A 484 21.82 -23.23 -3.82
CA ARG A 484 22.93 -22.90 -2.91
C ARG A 484 22.53 -23.11 -1.45
N PHE A 485 21.32 -22.70 -1.09
CA PHE A 485 20.78 -22.93 0.25
C PHE A 485 20.74 -24.41 0.61
N GLY A 486 20.23 -25.27 -0.29
CA GLY A 486 20.21 -26.73 -0.09
C GLY A 486 21.58 -27.41 -0.12
N GLU A 487 22.61 -26.76 -0.67
CA GLU A 487 24.01 -27.23 -0.59
C GLU A 487 24.62 -26.95 0.80
N THR A 488 24.13 -25.92 1.49
CA THR A 488 24.65 -25.49 2.81
C THR A 488 23.83 -25.95 4.00
N VAL A 489 22.56 -26.32 3.79
CA VAL A 489 21.60 -26.64 4.85
C VAL A 489 20.91 -27.96 4.54
N ASP A 490 20.78 -28.83 5.54
CA ASP A 490 19.92 -30.01 5.44
C ASP A 490 18.45 -29.57 5.44
N LEU A 491 17.89 -29.48 4.23
CA LEU A 491 16.51 -29.02 4.01
C LEU A 491 15.47 -29.93 4.67
N ALA A 492 15.73 -31.23 4.79
CA ALA A 492 14.79 -32.17 5.41
C ALA A 492 14.79 -32.02 6.93
N ALA A 493 15.98 -31.88 7.54
CA ALA A 493 16.09 -31.57 8.96
C ALA A 493 15.46 -30.21 9.30
N GLN A 494 15.73 -29.19 8.48
CA GLN A 494 15.15 -27.85 8.66
C GLN A 494 13.61 -27.87 8.52
N ALA A 495 13.08 -28.65 7.59
CA ALA A 495 11.64 -28.82 7.42
C ALA A 495 10.99 -29.46 8.65
N ALA A 496 11.60 -30.48 9.24
CA ALA A 496 11.10 -31.13 10.45
C ALA A 496 11.10 -30.19 11.67
N LEU A 497 12.15 -29.36 11.82
CA LEU A 497 12.21 -28.33 12.86
C LEU A 497 11.11 -27.28 12.71
N ASP A 498 10.90 -26.80 11.48
CA ASP A 498 9.88 -25.81 11.18
C ASP A 498 8.46 -26.39 11.34
N GLU A 499 8.23 -27.65 10.97
CA GLU A 499 6.94 -28.32 11.17
C GLU A 499 6.51 -28.29 12.65
N ALA A 500 7.43 -28.59 13.57
CA ALA A 500 7.16 -28.50 15.01
C ALA A 500 6.82 -27.06 15.44
N ARG A 501 7.60 -26.07 14.97
CA ARG A 501 7.41 -24.65 15.30
C ARG A 501 6.09 -24.10 14.77
N PHE A 502 5.76 -24.37 13.51
CA PHE A 502 4.48 -23.95 12.93
C PHE A 502 3.32 -24.63 13.63
N THR A 503 3.43 -25.93 13.95
CA THR A 503 2.41 -26.66 14.71
C THR A 503 2.11 -25.98 16.04
N GLU A 504 3.13 -25.55 16.77
CA GLU A 504 2.94 -24.79 18.01
C GLU A 504 2.21 -23.46 17.78
N VAL A 505 2.68 -22.61 16.85
CA VAL A 505 2.06 -21.30 16.54
C VAL A 505 0.59 -21.46 16.15
N PHE A 506 0.29 -22.45 15.31
CA PHE A 506 -1.07 -22.71 14.86
C PHE A 506 -1.95 -23.32 15.96
N SER A 507 -1.40 -24.18 16.81
CA SER A 507 -2.13 -24.71 17.98
C SER A 507 -2.57 -23.56 18.90
N GLN A 508 -1.71 -22.59 19.17
CA GLN A 508 -2.04 -21.41 19.98
C GLN A 508 -3.16 -20.57 19.34
N ARG A 509 -3.10 -20.35 18.01
CA ARG A 509 -4.11 -19.58 17.26
C ARG A 509 -5.49 -20.25 17.20
N TYR A 510 -5.53 -21.57 16.99
CA TYR A 510 -6.79 -22.27 16.70
C TYR A 510 -7.37 -23.05 17.89
N GLN A 511 -6.58 -23.40 18.93
CA GLN A 511 -7.14 -23.90 20.20
C GLN A 511 -7.90 -22.82 20.97
N GLY A 512 -7.53 -21.54 20.83
CA GLY A 512 -8.31 -20.41 21.36
C GLY A 512 -9.69 -20.24 20.70
N ARG A 513 -9.85 -20.69 19.45
CA ARG A 513 -11.15 -20.69 18.73
C ARG A 513 -12.02 -21.91 19.08
N LEU A 514 -11.44 -23.00 19.58
CA LEU A 514 -12.14 -24.18 20.08
C LEU A 514 -12.79 -23.96 21.46
N LYS A 515 -12.41 -22.90 22.18
CA LYS A 515 -12.88 -22.58 23.54
C LYS A 515 -13.86 -21.40 23.64
N ARG A 516 -14.53 -21.01 22.55
CA ARG A 516 -15.72 -20.16 22.66
C ARG A 516 -16.96 -21.05 22.45
N PRO A 517 -17.74 -21.33 23.51
CA PRO A 517 -19.01 -22.03 23.38
C PRO A 517 -20.01 -21.24 22.54
#